data_AF-A0A078J5S6-F1
#
_entry.id   AF-A0A078J5S6-F1
#
_cell.length_a   1.000
_cell.length_b   1.000
_cell.length_c   1.000
_cell.angle_alpha   90.00
_cell.angle_beta   90.00
_cell.angle_gamma   90.00
#
_symmetry.space_group_name_H-M   'P 1'
#
loop_
_entity.id
_entity.type
_entity.pdbx_description
1 polymer ?
#
loop_
_entity_poly.entity_id
_entity_poly.type
_entity_poly.pdbx_seq_one_letter_code
_entity_poly.pdbx_strand_id
1 'polypeptide(L)'
;MKLTEEHLVTTRKLLFKSLILQVALYVGGLYICGKIGWESVMKMGQDTRELFFYETFLYYNPLLLITMMVWLWDVNLWVFSRTGVDYAAIFYLGPDHHSHKEIWKCARWMTTIILTSMTAYLYLYSHGDVSLAASQPVLFCISLL
;
A
#
# COMPACT_ATOMS: atom_id res chain seq x y z
N MET A 1 -18.79 -33.64 19.66
CA MET A 1 -17.39 -33.13 19.74
C MET A 1 -16.63 -33.27 18.42
N LYS A 2 -16.69 -34.41 17.69
CA LYS A 2 -16.04 -34.57 16.37
C LYS A 2 -16.52 -33.60 15.27
N LEU A 3 -17.81 -33.28 15.24
CA LEU A 3 -18.39 -32.38 14.22
C LEU A 3 -17.80 -30.96 14.28
N THR A 4 -17.43 -30.49 15.48
CA THR A 4 -16.89 -29.15 15.70
C THR A 4 -15.44 -29.02 15.22
N GLU A 5 -14.66 -30.10 15.28
CA GLU A 5 -13.27 -30.13 14.80
C GLU A 5 -13.18 -30.17 13.27
N GLU A 6 -14.02 -30.94 12.58
CA GLU A 6 -14.01 -31.00 11.11
C GLU A 6 -14.42 -29.66 10.48
N HIS A 7 -15.40 -28.97 11.06
CA HIS A 7 -15.76 -27.61 10.65
C HIS A 7 -14.59 -26.64 10.87
N LEU A 8 -13.90 -26.70 12.00
CA LEU A 8 -12.73 -25.86 12.30
C LEU A 8 -11.57 -26.10 11.33
N VAL A 9 -11.31 -27.35 10.95
CA VAL A 9 -10.26 -27.71 9.98
C VAL A 9 -10.62 -27.24 8.58
N THR A 10 -11.89 -27.38 8.17
CA THR A 10 -12.39 -26.94 6.86
C THR A 10 -12.37 -25.41 6.74
N THR A 11 -12.83 -24.69 7.77
CA THR A 11 -12.77 -23.23 7.83
C THR A 11 -11.33 -22.73 7.79
N ARG A 12 -10.40 -23.40 8.48
CA ARG A 12 -8.97 -23.04 8.47
C ARG A 12 -8.34 -23.25 7.08
N LYS A 13 -8.66 -24.34 6.38
CA LYS A 13 -8.22 -24.59 4.99
C LYS A 13 -8.76 -23.53 4.02
N LEU A 14 -10.04 -23.15 4.15
CA LEU A 14 -10.66 -22.10 3.34
C LEU A 14 -10.02 -20.73 3.58
N LEU A 15 -9.78 -20.37 4.85
CA LEU A 15 -9.06 -19.15 5.23
C LEU A 15 -7.65 -19.11 4.65
N PHE A 16 -6.92 -20.22 4.72
CA PHE A 16 -5.57 -20.33 4.19
C PHE A 16 -5.54 -20.19 2.66
N LYS A 17 -6.51 -20.81 1.97
CA LYS A 17 -6.65 -20.72 0.51
C LYS A 17 -7.02 -19.29 0.06
N SER A 18 -7.89 -18.61 0.81
CA SER A 18 -8.24 -17.21 0.58
C SER A 18 -7.07 -16.26 0.79
N LEU A 19 -6.28 -16.48 1.86
CA LEU A 19 -5.06 -15.71 2.13
C LEU A 19 -4.02 -15.89 1.01
N ILE A 20 -3.80 -17.12 0.55
CA ILE A 20 -2.86 -17.41 -0.55
C ILE A 20 -3.31 -16.70 -1.83
N LEU A 21 -4.62 -16.70 -2.13
CA LEU A 21 -5.15 -16.01 -3.31
C LEU A 21 -4.93 -14.50 -3.22
N GLN A 22 -5.17 -13.89 -2.06
CA GLN A 22 -4.91 -12.45 -1.85
C GLN A 22 -3.43 -12.10 -2.01
N VAL A 23 -2.53 -12.92 -1.46
CA VAL A 23 -1.08 -12.71 -1.59
C VAL A 23 -0.64 -12.88 -3.05
N ALA A 24 -1.16 -13.89 -3.76
CA ALA A 24 -0.84 -14.11 -5.17
C ALA A 24 -1.34 -12.96 -6.06
N LEU A 25 -2.55 -12.44 -5.81
CA LEU A 25 -3.07 -11.26 -6.49
C LEU A 25 -2.23 -10.02 -6.22
N TYR A 26 -1.78 -9.84 -4.97
CA TYR A 26 -0.92 -8.71 -4.60
C TYR A 26 0.43 -8.76 -5.32
N VAL A 27 1.11 -9.91 -5.27
CA VAL A 27 2.41 -10.11 -5.91
C VAL A 27 2.29 -10.01 -7.43
N GLY A 28 1.24 -10.60 -8.02
CA GLY A 28 0.96 -10.50 -9.45
C GLY A 28 0.68 -9.05 -9.87
N GLY A 29 -0.11 -8.31 -9.10
CA GLY A 29 -0.37 -6.89 -9.34
C GLY A 29 0.90 -6.04 -9.26
N LEU A 30 1.76 -6.28 -8.26
CA LEU A 30 3.04 -5.58 -8.10
C LEU A 30 3.98 -5.86 -9.28
N TYR A 31 4.02 -7.11 -9.75
CA TYR A 31 4.81 -7.50 -10.91
C TYR A 31 4.31 -6.84 -12.20
N ILE A 32 3.00 -6.82 -12.43
CA ILE A 32 2.39 -6.16 -13.59
C ILE A 32 2.66 -4.65 -13.54
N CYS A 33 2.48 -4.01 -12.38
CA CYS A 33 2.75 -2.58 -12.21
C CYS A 33 4.22 -2.25 -12.46
N GLY A 34 5.14 -3.05 -11.93
CA GLY A 34 6.58 -2.89 -12.16
C GLY A 34 6.94 -3.04 -13.63
N LYS A 35 6.37 -4.03 -14.32
CA LYS A 35 6.58 -4.24 -15.76
C LYS A 35 6.08 -3.05 -16.59
N ILE A 36 4.84 -2.60 -16.36
CA ILE A 36 4.25 -1.47 -17.08
C ILE A 36 5.06 -0.20 -16.82
N GLY A 37 5.39 0.09 -15.55
CA GLY A 37 6.19 1.25 -15.19
C GLY A 37 7.55 1.23 -15.87
N TRP A 38 8.23 0.08 -15.88
CA TRP A 38 9.51 -0.07 -16.57
C TRP A 38 9.40 0.15 -18.09
N GLU A 39 8.42 -0.47 -18.74
CA GLU A 39 8.18 -0.29 -20.17
C GLU A 39 7.84 1.17 -20.54
N SER A 40 7.05 1.86 -19.71
CA SER A 40 6.72 3.27 -19.89
C SER A 40 7.94 4.17 -19.72
N VAL A 41 8.79 3.93 -18.72
CA VAL A 41 10.03 4.70 -18.50
C VAL A 41 11.02 4.51 -19.65
N MET A 42 11.14 3.30 -20.19
CA MET A 42 12.06 3.00 -21.30
C MET A 42 11.59 3.58 -22.64
N LYS A 43 10.28 3.86 -22.80
CA LYS A 43 9.72 4.52 -23.98
C LYS A 43 9.91 6.04 -23.97
N MET A 44 10.12 6.65 -22.80
CA MET A 44 10.35 8.09 -22.68
C MET A 44 11.78 8.47 -23.08
N GLY A 45 11.92 9.60 -23.79
CA GLY A 45 13.22 10.23 -24.04
C GLY A 45 13.88 10.72 -22.75
N GLN A 46 15.20 10.92 -22.77
CA GLN A 46 15.97 11.30 -21.58
C GLN A 46 15.44 12.59 -20.92
N ASP A 47 15.19 13.63 -21.70
CA ASP A 47 14.74 14.94 -21.20
C ASP A 47 13.33 14.87 -20.59
N THR A 48 12.41 14.15 -21.24
CA THR A 48 11.04 13.94 -20.75
C THR A 48 11.01 13.08 -19.48
N ARG A 49 11.92 12.11 -19.40
CA ARG A 49 12.07 11.22 -18.25
C ARG A 49 12.56 11.98 -17.01
N GLU A 50 13.51 12.90 -17.16
CA GLU A 50 13.98 13.73 -16.04
C GLU A 50 12.88 14.66 -15.52
N LEU A 51 12.13 15.30 -16.43
CA LEU A 51 10.98 16.14 -16.06
C LEU A 51 9.89 15.32 -15.34
N PHE A 52 9.59 14.12 -15.85
CA PHE A 52 8.66 13.18 -15.23
C PHE A 52 9.09 12.81 -13.80
N PHE A 53 10.37 12.48 -13.58
CA PHE A 53 10.88 12.15 -12.26
C PHE A 53 10.77 13.34 -11.30
N TYR A 54 11.03 14.55 -11.79
CA TYR A 54 10.90 15.76 -11.01
C TYR A 54 9.44 16.01 -10.58
N GLU A 55 8.48 15.93 -11.51
CA GLU A 55 7.06 16.11 -11.20
C GLU A 55 6.55 15.02 -10.25
N THR A 56 6.86 13.76 -10.53
CA THR A 56 6.47 12.63 -9.68
C THR A 56 7.05 12.77 -8.28
N PHE A 57 8.32 13.14 -8.17
CA PHE A 57 8.94 13.39 -6.87
C PHE A 57 8.22 14.52 -6.14
N LEU A 58 7.92 15.65 -6.80
CA LEU A 58 7.24 16.77 -6.16
C LEU A 58 5.84 16.39 -5.65
N TYR A 59 5.04 15.67 -6.45
CA TYR A 59 3.66 15.29 -6.10
C TYR A 59 3.59 14.17 -5.06
N TYR A 60 4.49 13.18 -5.13
CA TYR A 60 4.46 12.02 -4.24
C TYR A 60 5.35 12.16 -3.00
N ASN A 61 6.25 13.14 -2.92
CA ASN A 61 7.10 13.36 -1.75
C ASN A 61 6.30 13.44 -0.42
N PRO A 62 5.29 14.32 -0.27
CA PRO A 62 4.52 14.35 0.97
C PRO A 62 3.78 13.03 1.25
N LEU A 63 3.25 12.37 0.22
CA LEU A 63 2.57 11.08 0.36
C LEU A 63 3.52 9.96 0.77
N LEU A 64 4.74 9.96 0.23
CA LEU A 64 5.80 9.02 0.57
C LEU A 64 6.25 9.23 2.02
N LEU A 65 6.44 10.48 2.45
CA LEU A 65 6.81 10.81 3.83
C LEU A 65 5.75 10.36 4.84
N ILE A 66 4.47 10.63 4.56
CA ILE A 66 3.36 10.18 5.41
C ILE A 66 3.32 8.65 5.45
N THR A 67 3.48 7.99 4.31
CA THR A 67 3.46 6.53 4.23
C THR A 67 4.62 5.93 5.03
N MET A 68 5.84 6.45 4.86
CA MET A 68 7.02 6.00 5.60
C MET A 68 6.87 6.25 7.10
N MET A 69 6.30 7.39 7.50
CA MET A 69 6.01 7.68 8.90
C MET A 69 5.06 6.64 9.50
N VAL A 70 3.93 6.35 8.84
CA VAL A 70 2.97 5.33 9.31
C VAL A 70 3.61 3.94 9.33
N TRP A 71 4.41 3.62 8.32
CA TRP A 71 5.08 2.32 8.21
C TRP A 71 6.13 2.10 9.31
N LEU A 72 6.96 3.10 9.58
CA LEU A 72 7.95 3.06 10.68
C LEU A 72 7.26 2.99 12.05
N TRP A 73 6.17 3.73 12.21
CA TRP A 73 5.35 3.67 13.42
C TRP A 73 4.78 2.27 13.64
N ASP A 74 4.23 1.67 12.59
CA ASP A 74 3.66 0.33 12.61
C ASP A 74 4.71 -0.74 12.94
N VAL A 75 5.92 -0.67 12.35
CA VAL A 75 7.05 -1.55 12.70
C VAL A 75 7.42 -1.40 14.17
N ASN A 76 7.42 -0.18 14.71
CA ASN A 76 7.74 0.06 16.12
C ASN A 76 6.70 -0.61 17.05
N LEU A 77 5.41 -0.44 16.75
CA LEU A 77 4.32 -1.10 17.47
C LEU A 77 4.39 -2.62 17.36
N TRP A 78 4.77 -3.14 16.20
CA TRP A 78 4.96 -4.57 15.99
C TRP A 78 6.04 -5.14 16.92
N VAL A 79 7.18 -4.46 17.00
CA VAL A 79 8.31 -4.85 17.86
C VAL A 79 7.87 -4.83 19.33
N PHE A 80 7.16 -3.79 19.78
CA PHE A 80 6.65 -3.73 21.15
C PHE A 80 5.63 -4.82 21.47
N SER A 81 4.76 -5.15 20.50
CA SER A 81 3.81 -6.25 20.62
C SER A 81 4.51 -7.61 20.75
N ARG A 82 5.67 -7.79 20.11
CA ARG A 82 6.49 -9.02 20.24
C ARG A 82 7.20 -9.11 21.58
N THR A 83 7.62 -7.99 22.15
CA THR A 83 8.31 -7.94 23.45
C THR A 83 7.35 -7.98 24.65
N GLY A 84 6.03 -8.07 24.42
CA GLY A 84 5.03 -8.13 25.49
C GLY A 84 4.84 -6.81 26.23
N VAL A 85 5.28 -5.70 25.63
CA VAL A 85 5.18 -4.36 26.21
C VAL A 85 3.83 -3.78 25.84
N ASP A 86 3.04 -3.41 26.85
CA ASP A 86 1.75 -2.76 26.64
C ASP A 86 1.95 -1.30 26.21
N TYR A 87 1.91 -1.08 24.90
CA TYR A 87 2.04 0.23 24.29
C TYR A 87 0.97 1.22 24.76
N ALA A 88 -0.26 0.74 25.01
CA ALA A 88 -1.35 1.58 25.49
C ALA A 88 -1.07 2.13 26.90
N ALA A 89 -0.43 1.32 27.73
CA ALA A 89 -0.01 1.69 29.08
C ALA A 89 1.17 2.69 29.08
N ILE A 90 2.12 2.59 28.15
CA ILE A 90 3.27 3.52 28.07
C ILE A 90 2.84 4.93 27.64
N PHE A 91 1.95 5.01 26.66
CA PHE A 91 1.53 6.28 26.06
C PHE A 91 0.23 6.83 26.64
N TYR A 92 -0.31 6.22 27.70
CA TYR A 92 -1.60 6.59 28.30
C TYR A 92 -2.71 6.73 27.25
N LEU A 93 -2.76 5.80 26.30
CA LEU A 93 -3.73 5.83 25.21
C LEU A 93 -5.11 5.41 25.73
N GLY A 94 -6.15 6.11 25.28
CA GLY A 94 -7.53 5.77 25.59
C GLY A 94 -7.95 4.41 25.05
N PRO A 95 -9.09 3.87 25.49
CA PRO A 95 -9.61 2.57 25.05
C PRO A 95 -9.88 2.50 23.53
N ASP A 96 -10.00 3.63 22.84
CA ASP A 96 -10.30 3.72 21.39
C ASP A 96 -9.05 3.78 20.50
N HIS A 97 -7.87 3.42 20.99
CA HIS A 97 -6.66 3.45 20.18
C HIS A 97 -6.63 2.32 19.14
N HIS A 98 -6.12 2.64 17.94
CA HIS A 98 -5.94 1.63 16.90
C HIS A 98 -4.83 0.64 17.29
N SER A 99 -5.16 -0.65 17.31
CA SER A 99 -4.18 -1.71 17.47
C SER A 99 -3.23 -1.76 16.26
N HIS A 100 -1.99 -2.21 16.49
CA HIS A 100 -1.00 -2.50 15.43
C HIS A 100 -1.61 -3.25 14.23
N LYS A 101 -2.55 -4.19 14.43
CA LYS A 101 -3.20 -4.92 13.32
C LYS A 101 -4.01 -4.00 12.39
N GLU A 102 -4.65 -2.98 12.92
CA GLU A 102 -5.45 -2.03 12.13
C GLU A 102 -4.55 -1.01 11.44
N ILE A 103 -3.49 -0.55 12.11
CA ILE A 103 -2.47 0.32 11.51
C ILE A 103 -1.77 -0.41 10.37
N TRP A 104 -1.40 -1.69 10.53
CA TRP A 104 -0.82 -2.53 9.49
C TRP A 104 -1.76 -2.77 8.29
N LYS A 105 -3.08 -2.82 8.51
CA LYS A 105 -4.04 -2.84 7.40
C LYS A 105 -4.05 -1.50 6.67
N CYS A 106 -4.12 -0.39 7.40
CA CYS A 106 -4.14 0.95 6.84
C CYS A 106 -2.87 1.24 6.03
N ALA A 107 -1.69 0.94 6.58
CA ALA A 107 -0.40 1.11 5.92
C ALA A 107 -0.33 0.32 4.60
N ARG A 108 -0.77 -0.95 4.59
CA ARG A 108 -0.81 -1.75 3.36
C ARG A 108 -1.75 -1.17 2.31
N TRP A 109 -2.94 -0.71 2.71
CA TRP A 109 -3.87 -0.08 1.78
C TRP A 109 -3.28 1.21 1.21
N MET A 110 -2.70 2.09 2.02
CA MET A 110 -2.04 3.31 1.57
C MET A 110 -0.90 3.03 0.57
N THR A 111 -0.03 2.06 0.85
CA THR A 111 1.06 1.69 -0.06
C THR A 111 0.55 1.15 -1.39
N THR A 112 -0.45 0.28 -1.36
CA THR A 112 -1.11 -0.27 -2.57
C THR A 112 -1.74 0.85 -3.40
N ILE A 113 -2.39 1.75 -2.67
CA ILE A 113 -2.89 3.05 -3.03
C ILE A 113 -1.97 3.82 -3.98
N ILE A 114 -0.89 4.28 -3.37
CA ILE A 114 0.14 5.12 -3.97
C ILE A 114 0.81 4.42 -5.14
N LEU A 115 1.16 3.14 -5.02
CA LEU A 115 1.79 2.38 -6.11
C LEU A 115 0.89 2.27 -7.35
N THR A 116 -0.40 2.04 -7.14
CA THR A 116 -1.37 1.93 -8.24
C THR A 116 -1.56 3.28 -8.92
N SER A 117 -1.70 4.35 -8.13
CA SER A 117 -1.80 5.73 -8.63
C SER A 117 -0.56 6.15 -9.43
N MET A 118 0.64 5.87 -8.92
CA MET A 118 1.89 6.17 -9.60
C MET A 118 2.04 5.39 -10.92
N THR A 119 1.59 4.14 -10.94
CA THR A 119 1.60 3.31 -12.16
C THR A 119 0.62 3.85 -13.21
N ALA A 120 -0.56 4.28 -12.80
CA ALA A 120 -1.54 4.89 -13.70
C ALA A 120 -1.06 6.26 -14.21
N TYR A 121 -0.40 7.07 -13.38
CA TYR A 121 0.29 8.30 -13.78
C TYR A 121 1.34 8.03 -14.86
N LEU A 122 2.23 7.05 -14.63
CA LEU A 122 3.24 6.60 -15.61
C LEU A 122 2.63 6.19 -16.95
N TYR A 123 1.56 5.42 -16.91
CA TYR A 123 0.88 4.93 -18.10
C TYR A 123 0.29 6.08 -18.93
N LEU A 124 -0.47 6.98 -18.30
CA LEU A 124 -1.10 8.12 -18.95
C LEU A 124 -0.07 9.13 -19.50
N TYR A 125 0.97 9.41 -18.71
CA TYR A 125 2.05 10.31 -19.11
C TYR A 125 2.80 9.76 -20.33
N SER A 126 3.07 8.45 -20.39
CA SER A 126 3.71 7.81 -21.54
C SER A 126 2.88 7.82 -22.83
N HIS A 127 1.57 8.04 -22.74
CA HIS A 127 0.67 8.16 -23.90
C HIS A 127 0.40 9.61 -24.31
N GLY A 128 0.96 10.59 -23.60
CA GLY A 128 0.81 12.02 -23.92
C GLY A 128 -0.36 12.73 -23.23
N ASP A 129 -1.15 12.03 -22.40
CA ASP A 129 -2.32 12.57 -21.70
C ASP A 129 -1.95 13.15 -20.32
N VAL A 130 -1.10 14.18 -20.32
CA VAL A 130 -0.47 14.76 -19.12
C VAL A 130 -1.50 15.43 -18.18
N SER A 131 -2.56 16.02 -18.72
CA SER A 131 -3.64 16.64 -17.93
C SER A 131 -4.46 15.64 -17.13
N LEU A 132 -4.68 14.44 -17.69
CA LEU A 132 -5.38 13.35 -17.02
C LEU A 132 -4.47 12.68 -15.99
N ALA A 133 -3.17 12.54 -16.30
CA ALA A 133 -2.18 12.01 -15.38
C ALA A 133 -2.10 12.86 -14.09
N ALA A 134 -2.03 14.19 -14.21
CA ALA A 134 -1.98 15.11 -13.06
C ALA A 134 -3.21 15.04 -12.13
N SER A 135 -4.33 14.46 -12.59
CA SER A 135 -5.53 14.27 -11.76
C SER A 135 -5.49 13.01 -10.87
N GLN A 136 -4.60 12.05 -11.16
CA GLN A 136 -4.49 10.78 -10.42
C GLN A 136 -4.26 10.98 -8.92
N PRO A 137 -3.37 11.89 -8.45
CA PRO A 137 -3.19 12.14 -7.01
C PRO A 137 -4.39 12.84 -6.36
N VAL A 138 -5.11 13.69 -7.13
CA VAL A 138 -6.26 14.46 -6.62
C VAL A 138 -7.51 13.58 -6.50
N LEU A 139 -7.79 12.76 -7.51
CA LEU A 139 -8.84 11.73 -7.46
C LEU A 139 -8.58 10.75 -6.32
N PHE A 140 -7.30 10.47 -6.06
CA PHE A 140 -6.87 9.61 -4.97
C PHE A 140 -7.10 10.24 -3.59
N CYS A 141 -6.77 11.52 -3.40
CA CYS A 141 -7.11 12.24 -2.17
C CYS A 141 -8.63 12.37 -1.93
N ILE A 142 -9.43 12.60 -2.99
CA ILE A 142 -10.90 12.73 -2.88
C ILE A 142 -11.57 11.40 -2.50
N SER A 143 -11.03 10.26 -2.96
CA SER A 143 -11.57 8.94 -2.62
C SER A 143 -11.16 8.44 -1.23
N LEU A 144 -10.22 9.12 -0.58
CA LEU A 144 -9.78 8.85 0.79
C LEU A 144 -10.50 9.71 1.85
N LEU A 145 -11.27 10.71 1.41
CA LEU A 145 -11.99 11.71 2.22
C LEU A 145 -13.44 11.28 2.42
#